data_AF-A0A498KEL1-F1
#
_entry.id   AF-A0A498KEL1-F1
#
_cell.length_a   1.000
_cell.length_b   1.000
_cell.length_c   1.000
_cell.angle_alpha   90.00
_cell.angle_beta   90.00
_cell.angle_gamma   90.00
#
_symmetry.space_group_name_H-M   'P 1'
#
loop_
_entity.id
_entity.type
_entity.pdbx_description
1 polymer ?
#
loop_
_entity_poly.entity_id
_entity_poly.type
_entity_poly.pdbx_seq_one_letter_code
_entity_poly.pdbx_strand_id
1 'polypeptide(L)' 'MPVHPLLLMIPGAIGAQFAFLFPIGTPSNIVGFTTGHIEIQDMIKIGLPLKIAGTVVLSLLMPTICRIV' A
#
# COMPACT_ATOMS: atom_id res chain seq x y z
N MET A 1 -22.78 7.87 15.86
CA MET A 1 -21.46 7.88 16.51
C MET A 1 -20.56 8.82 15.73
N PRO A 2 -20.12 9.96 16.29
CA PRO A 2 -19.11 10.78 15.63
C PRO A 2 -17.78 10.03 15.73
N VAL A 3 -17.44 9.29 14.67
CA VAL A 3 -16.12 8.69 14.52
C VAL A 3 -15.13 9.82 14.28
N HIS A 4 -14.07 9.89 15.09
CA HIS A 4 -13.04 10.89 14.89
C HIS A 4 -12.43 10.71 13.49
N PRO A 5 -12.44 11.73 12.61
CA PRO A 5 -12.08 11.58 11.20
C PRO A 5 -10.66 11.02 10.98
N LEU A 6 -9.75 11.29 11.92
CA LEU A 6 -8.38 10.72 11.92
C LEU A 6 -8.36 9.19 11.85
N LEU A 7 -9.37 8.52 12.41
CA LEU A 7 -9.46 7.06 12.47
C LEU A 7 -9.62 6.41 11.08
N LEU A 8 -10.13 7.17 10.10
CA LEU A 8 -10.24 6.75 8.69
C LEU A 8 -9.17 7.39 7.80
N MET A 9 -8.76 8.63 8.12
CA MET A 9 -7.74 9.34 7.34
C MET A 9 -6.36 8.68 7.43
N ILE A 10 -5.95 8.22 8.61
CA ILE A 10 -4.64 7.57 8.80
C ILE A 10 -4.53 6.27 7.98
N PRO A 11 -5.44 5.29 8.11
CA PRO A 11 -5.36 4.08 7.29
C PRO A 11 -5.58 4.38 5.80
N GLY A 12 -6.42 5.35 5.46
CA GLY A 12 -6.62 5.76 4.06
C GLY A 12 -5.36 6.33 3.42
N ALA A 13 -4.63 7.19 4.13
CA ALA A 13 -3.38 7.78 3.66
C ALA A 13 -2.27 6.73 3.50
N ILE A 14 -2.13 5.81 4.45
CA ILE A 14 -1.13 4.73 4.39
C ILE A 14 -1.51 3.74 3.27
N GLY A 15 -2.79 3.36 3.18
CA GLY A 15 -3.29 2.45 2.15
C GLY A 15 -3.11 2.98 0.72
N ALA A 16 -3.23 4.30 0.53
CA ALA A 16 -2.99 4.95 -0.77
C ALA A 16 -1.54 4.79 -1.27
N GLN A 17 -0.58 4.56 -0.38
CA GLN A 17 0.83 4.37 -0.74
C GLN A 17 1.13 2.95 -1.25
N PHE A 18 0.24 1.97 -1.06
CA PHE A 18 0.42 0.58 -1.49
C PHE A 18 0.16 0.37 -3.00
N ALA A 19 0.75 1.22 -3.84
CA ALA A 19 0.64 1.20 -5.30
C ALA A 19 1.69 0.29 -5.96
N PHE A 20 1.67 -1.01 -5.62
CA PHE A 20 2.72 -1.97 -6.01
C PHE A 20 2.45 -2.79 -7.28
N LEU A 21 1.24 -2.72 -7.83
CA LEU A 21 0.78 -3.65 -8.88
C LEU A 21 1.15 -3.23 -10.31
N PHE A 22 1.30 -1.94 -10.53
CA PHE A 22 1.51 -1.39 -11.87
C PHE A 22 2.76 -0.51 -11.89
N PRO A 23 3.43 -0.40 -13.06
CA PRO A 23 4.59 0.48 -13.21
C PRO A 23 4.20 1.93 -12.93
N ILE A 24 3.02 2.37 -13.38
CA ILE A 24 2.50 3.74 -13.22
C ILE A 24 2.13 4.14 -11.78
N GLY A 25 2.24 3.23 -10.81
CA GLY A 25 1.82 3.49 -9.43
C GLY A 25 2.72 4.49 -8.69
N THR A 26 4.03 4.44 -8.92
CA THR A 26 5.03 5.31 -8.27
C THR A 26 6.26 5.49 -9.18
N PRO A 27 6.98 6.63 -9.08
CA PRO A 27 8.20 6.84 -9.86
C PRO A 27 9.24 5.73 -9.69
N SER A 28 9.37 5.17 -8.48
CA SER A 28 10.31 4.06 -8.19
C SER A 28 10.01 2.80 -9.00
N ASN A 29 8.73 2.45 -9.16
CA ASN A 29 8.29 1.30 -9.95
C ASN A 29 8.53 1.50 -11.45
N ILE A 30 8.34 2.71 -11.96
CA ILE A 30 8.66 3.06 -13.36
C ILE A 30 10.15 2.91 -13.62
N VAL A 31 11.00 3.46 -12.73
CA VAL A 31 12.46 3.37 -12.88
C VAL A 31 12.91 1.91 -12.95
N GLY A 32 12.38 1.05 -12.08
CA GLY A 32 12.64 -0.40 -12.14
C GLY A 32 12.14 -1.05 -13.44
N PHE A 33 10.92 -0.74 -13.88
CA PHE A 33 10.34 -1.28 -15.12
C PHE A 33 11.12 -0.85 -16.38
N THR A 34 11.63 0.38 -16.41
CA THR A 34 12.43 0.90 -17.55
C THR A 34 13.79 0.24 -17.74
N THR A 35 14.23 -0.61 -16.79
CA THR A 35 15.46 -1.41 -16.93
C THR A 35 15.34 -2.51 -17.99
N GLY A 36 14.12 -2.82 -18.47
CA GLY A 36 13.86 -3.83 -19.50
C GLY A 36 13.90 -5.28 -19.01
N HIS A 37 14.15 -5.51 -17.71
CA HIS A 37 14.24 -6.85 -17.12
C HIS A 37 12.99 -7.26 -16.32
N ILE A 38 12.00 -6.37 -16.20
CA ILE A 38 10.80 -6.58 -15.37
C ILE A 38 9.57 -6.45 -16.27
N GLU A 39 8.78 -7.52 -16.38
CA GLU A 39 7.50 -7.46 -17.07
C GLU A 39 6.36 -7.06 -16.13
N ILE A 40 5.26 -6.55 -16.71
CA ILE A 40 4.05 -6.20 -15.94
C ILE A 40 3.53 -7.42 -15.17
N GLN A 41 3.65 -8.62 -15.73
CA GLN A 41 3.22 -9.86 -15.06
C GLN A 41 4.01 -10.13 -13.78
N ASP A 42 5.30 -9.83 -13.75
CA ASP A 42 6.15 -10.05 -12.57
C ASP A 42 5.83 -9.03 -11.48
N MET A 43 5.54 -7.79 -11.86
CA MET A 43 5.06 -6.76 -10.95
C MET A 43 3.73 -7.12 -10.30
N ILE A 44 2.80 -7.73 -11.05
CA ILE A 44 1.51 -8.17 -10.48
C ILE A 44 1.71 -9.34 -9.53
N LYS A 45 2.53 -10.34 -9.90
CA LYS A 45 2.82 -11.51 -9.07
C LYS A 45 3.46 -11.14 -7.73
N ILE A 46 4.33 -10.13 -7.71
CA ILE A 46 5.03 -9.66 -6.50
C ILE A 46 4.19 -8.59 -5.76
N GLY A 47 3.55 -7.69 -6.50
CA GLY A 47 2.79 -6.56 -5.96
C GLY A 47 1.49 -6.97 -5.28
N LEU A 48 0.83 -8.04 -5.73
CA LEU A 48 -0.40 -8.54 -5.13
C LEU A 48 -0.19 -9.09 -3.71
N PRO A 49 0.74 -10.03 -3.46
CA PRO A 49 1.01 -10.49 -2.10
C PRO A 49 1.55 -9.36 -1.22
N LEU A 50 2.34 -8.43 -1.75
CA LEU A 50 2.84 -7.28 -0.99
C LEU A 50 1.71 -6.33 -0.55
N LYS A 51 0.76 -6.04 -1.46
CA LYS A 51 -0.43 -5.23 -1.14
C LYS A 51 -1.30 -5.92 -0.09
N ILE A 52 -1.51 -7.23 -0.20
CA ILE A 52 -2.32 -7.99 0.77
C ILE A 52 -1.62 -8.00 2.13
N ALA A 53 -0.33 -8.32 2.18
CA ALA A 53 0.44 -8.30 3.42
C ALA A 53 0.44 -6.91 4.08
N GLY A 54 0.67 -5.85 3.30
CA GLY A 54 0.61 -4.47 3.79
C GLY A 54 -0.77 -4.08 4.32
N THR A 55 -1.84 -4.51 3.66
CA THR A 55 -3.21 -4.28 4.13
C THR A 55 -3.49 -5.01 5.43
N VAL A 56 -3.07 -6.27 5.56
CA VAL A 56 -3.24 -7.06 6.79
C VAL A 56 -2.46 -6.44 7.96
N VAL A 57 -1.21 -6.04 7.73
CA VAL A 57 -0.38 -5.36 8.72
C VAL A 57 -1.01 -4.03 9.13
N LEU A 58 -1.52 -3.25 8.17
CA LEU A 58 -2.22 -2.00 8.45
C LEU A 58 -3.47 -2.23 9.30
N SER A 59 -4.29 -3.23 8.95
CA SER A 59 -5.49 -3.60 9.72
C SER A 59 -5.16 -4.05 11.15
N LEU A 60 -4.02 -4.71 11.38
CA LEU A 60 -3.55 -5.11 12.71
C LEU A 60 -2.96 -3.94 13.52
N LEU A 61 -2.25 -3.02 12.85
CA LEU A 61 -1.64 -1.86 13.49
C LEU A 61 -2.65 -0.75 13.82
N MET A 62 -3.72 -0.60 13.04
CA MET A 62 -4.74 0.43 13.24
C MET A 62 -5.35 0.43 14.65
N PRO A 63 -5.77 -0.72 15.23
CA PRO A 63 -6.23 -0.79 16.61
C PRO A 63 -5.18 -0.31 17.64
N THR A 64 -3.89 -0.52 17.36
CA THR A 64 -2.79 -0.11 18.24
C THR A 64 -2.56 1.40 18.15
N ILE A 65 -2.58 1.97 16.95
CA ILE A 65 -2.43 3.41 16.70
C ILE A 65 -3.64 4.19 17.24
N CYS A 66 -4.85 3.66 17.06
CA CYS A 66 -6.08 4.22 17.62
C CYS A 66 -6.08 4.26 19.16
N ARG A 67 -5.27 3.43 19.83
CA ARG A 67 -5.12 3.47 21.29
C ARG A 67 -4.12 4.54 21.76
N ILE A 68 -3.20 4.94 20.89
CA ILE A 68 -2.13 5.91 21.20
C ILE A 68 -2.58 7.35 20.94
N VAL A 69 -3.49 7.56 19.99
CA VAL A 69 -4.13 8.85 19.67
C VAL A 69 -5.39 9.04 20.51
#